data_AF-A0A7X5FE95-F1
#
_entry.id   AF-A0A7X5FE95-F1
#
_cell.length_a   1.000
_cell.length_b   1.000
_cell.length_c   1.000
_cell.angle_alpha   90.00
_cell.angle_beta   90.00
_cell.angle_gamma   90.00
#
_symmetry.space_group_name_H-M   'P 1'
#
loop_
_entity.id
_entity.type
_entity.pdbx_description
1 polymer ?
#
loop_
_entity_poly.entity_id
_entity_poly.type
_entity_poly.pdbx_seq_one_letter_code
_entity_poly.pdbx_strand_id
1 'polypeptide(L)'
;GGNDAFWKFSDRFFELTPSNNRTELETVFPQIVKEIGLNQTQFNECLESGRYDEKIASDLENFMETGGRGTPWSILVTESGEKFPINGAQPAEAINQIIEAAIK
;
A
#
# COMPACT_ATOMS: atom_id res chain seq x y z
N GLY A 1 12.52 8.00 -7.96
CA GLY A 1 11.55 6.90 -7.96
C GLY A 1 10.22 7.31 -8.56
N GLY A 2 9.54 8.29 -7.98
CA GLY A 2 8.21 8.72 -8.46
C GLY A 2 7.16 7.61 -8.36
N ASN A 3 5.98 7.84 -8.96
CA ASN A 3 4.86 6.89 -8.92
C ASN A 3 5.20 5.56 -9.59
N ASP A 4 5.92 5.57 -10.71
CA ASP A 4 6.27 4.34 -11.43
C ASP A 4 7.12 3.39 -10.60
N ALA A 5 8.11 3.90 -9.87
CA ALA A 5 8.92 3.05 -9.00
C ALA A 5 8.16 2.59 -7.76
N PHE A 6 7.24 3.40 -7.23
CA PHE A 6 6.38 3.02 -6.12
C PHE A 6 5.54 1.78 -6.45
N TRP A 7 4.87 1.79 -7.60
CA TRP A 7 4.05 0.65 -8.03
C TRP A 7 4.90 -0.59 -8.33
N LYS A 8 5.99 -0.44 -9.08
CA LYS A 8 6.91 -1.56 -9.35
C LYS A 8 7.48 -2.18 -8.07
N PHE A 9 7.86 -1.37 -7.09
CA PHE A 9 8.35 -1.87 -5.80
C PHE A 9 7.25 -2.61 -5.04
N SER A 10 6.05 -2.03 -4.97
CA SER A 10 4.92 -2.60 -4.23
C SER A 10 4.48 -3.94 -4.84
N ASP A 11 4.30 -4.00 -6.16
CA ASP A 11 3.92 -5.23 -6.87
C ASP A 11 4.95 -6.33 -6.61
N ARG A 12 6.24 -6.01 -6.78
CA ARG A 12 7.30 -6.98 -6.58
C ARG A 12 7.42 -7.43 -5.13
N PHE A 13 7.19 -6.53 -4.17
CA PHE A 13 7.16 -6.88 -2.77
C PHE A 13 6.02 -7.86 -2.47
N PHE A 14 4.82 -7.65 -3.02
CA PHE A 14 3.69 -8.55 -2.83
C PHE A 14 3.89 -9.92 -3.50
N GLU A 15 4.65 -10.00 -4.59
CA GLU A 15 5.05 -11.28 -5.18
C GLU A 15 6.03 -12.08 -4.31
N LEU A 16 6.94 -11.40 -3.61
CA LEU A 16 8.02 -12.01 -2.85
C LEU A 16 7.66 -12.28 -1.38
N THR A 17 6.73 -11.51 -0.83
CA THR A 17 6.41 -11.54 0.59
C THR A 17 5.62 -12.80 0.96
N PRO A 18 6.08 -13.62 1.92
CA PRO A 18 5.24 -14.63 2.55
C PRO A 18 4.14 -14.00 3.43
N SER A 19 4.10 -12.67 3.56
CA SER A 19 3.13 -11.90 4.36
C SER A 19 3.19 -12.19 5.86
N ASN A 20 2.42 -11.43 6.64
CA ASN A 20 2.25 -11.60 8.10
C ASN A 20 3.59 -11.55 8.87
N ASN A 21 4.42 -10.54 8.58
CA ASN A 21 5.73 -10.31 9.21
C ASN A 21 6.75 -11.44 9.02
N ARG A 22 6.59 -12.27 7.97
CA ARG A 22 7.52 -13.37 7.65
C ARG A 22 8.56 -13.00 6.59
N THR A 23 8.56 -11.76 6.13
CA THR A 23 9.40 -11.31 5.02
C THR A 23 10.80 -10.94 5.51
N GLU A 24 11.82 -11.53 4.89
CA GLU A 24 13.22 -11.19 5.15
C GLU A 24 13.57 -9.88 4.44
N LEU A 25 13.28 -8.73 5.07
CA LEU A 25 13.39 -7.42 4.44
C LEU A 25 14.81 -7.08 3.94
N GLU A 26 15.84 -7.48 4.70
CA GLU A 26 17.26 -7.28 4.34
C GLU A 26 17.67 -8.01 3.05
N THR A 27 16.92 -9.04 2.66
CA THR A 27 17.12 -9.77 1.40
C THR A 27 16.20 -9.23 0.32
N VAL A 28 14.91 -9.06 0.63
CA VAL A 28 13.87 -8.70 -0.34
C VAL A 28 14.04 -7.26 -0.83
N PHE A 29 14.32 -6.29 0.04
CA PHE A 29 14.43 -4.89 -0.37
C PHE A 29 15.59 -4.65 -1.35
N PRO A 30 16.84 -5.07 -1.08
CA PRO A 30 17.93 -4.89 -2.04
C PRO A 30 17.71 -5.63 -3.36
N GLN A 31 17.06 -6.80 -3.32
CA GLN A 31 16.68 -7.53 -4.52
C GLN A 31 15.74 -6.67 -5.39
N ILE A 32 14.64 -6.16 -4.84
CA ILE A 32 13.66 -5.36 -5.58
C ILE A 32 14.31 -4.08 -6.12
N VAL A 33 15.03 -3.34 -5.27
CA VAL A 33 15.72 -2.09 -5.63
C VAL A 33 16.63 -2.28 -6.85
N LYS A 34 17.39 -3.38 -6.86
CA LYS A 34 18.24 -3.75 -8.00
C LYS A 34 17.43 -4.11 -9.24
N GLU A 35 16.40 -4.95 -9.10
CA GLU A 35 15.55 -5.40 -10.20
C GLU A 35 14.86 -4.23 -10.92
N ILE A 36 14.41 -3.22 -10.18
CA ILE A 36 13.68 -2.07 -10.73
C ILE A 36 14.60 -0.87 -11.07
N GLY A 37 15.92 -1.00 -10.86
CA GLY A 37 16.93 -0.01 -11.26
C GLY A 37 17.00 1.23 -10.39
N LEU A 38 16.62 1.15 -9.12
CA LEU A 38 16.79 2.25 -8.16
C LEU A 38 18.23 2.30 -7.61
N ASN A 39 18.65 3.48 -7.16
CA ASN A 39 19.95 3.64 -6.51
C ASN A 39 19.91 3.06 -5.08
N GLN A 40 20.70 2.02 -4.83
CA GLN A 40 20.73 1.31 -3.54
C GLN A 40 21.13 2.22 -2.38
N THR A 41 22.14 3.07 -2.56
CA THR A 41 22.62 3.97 -1.51
C THR A 41 21.54 4.96 -1.10
N GLN A 42 20.89 5.61 -2.07
CA GLN A 42 19.80 6.55 -1.81
C GLN A 42 18.58 5.87 -1.18
N PHE A 43 18.29 4.61 -1.56
CA PHE A 43 17.21 3.84 -0.95
C PHE A 43 17.51 3.55 0.53
N ASN A 44 18.72 3.07 0.83
CA ASN A 44 19.12 2.75 2.21
C ASN A 44 19.15 4.01 3.08
N GLU A 45 19.72 5.11 2.58
CA GLU A 45 19.69 6.41 3.27
C GLU A 45 18.25 6.85 3.59
N CYS A 46 17.33 6.67 2.63
CA CYS A 46 15.93 6.99 2.85
C CYS A 46 15.29 6.09 3.91
N LEU A 47 15.55 4.79 3.88
CA LEU A 47 15.02 3.81 4.81
C LEU A 47 15.52 4.05 6.24
N GLU A 48 16.81 4.32 6.40
CA GLU A 48 17.46 4.53 7.69
C GLU A 48 17.13 5.91 8.30
N SER A 49 16.80 6.90 7.47
CA SER A 49 16.56 8.27 7.94
C SER A 49 15.33 8.43 8.83
N GLY A 50 14.38 7.49 8.80
CA GLY A 50 13.08 7.63 9.48
C GLY A 50 12.25 8.82 8.98
N ARG A 51 12.60 9.41 7.83
CA ARG A 51 11.99 10.64 7.28
C ARG A 51 10.47 10.58 7.16
N TYR A 52 9.89 9.38 7.04
CA TYR A 52 8.46 9.16 6.83
C TYR A 52 7.75 8.53 8.03
N ASP A 53 8.43 8.33 9.17
CA ASP A 53 7.86 7.62 10.32
C ASP A 53 6.60 8.29 10.87
N GLU A 54 6.62 9.63 10.99
CA GLU A 54 5.44 10.41 11.43
C GLU A 54 4.27 10.28 10.45
N LYS A 55 4.54 10.28 9.15
CA LYS A 55 3.51 10.10 8.12
C LYS A 55 2.92 8.70 8.18
N ILE A 56 3.75 7.67 8.37
CA ILE A 56 3.31 6.27 8.51
C ILE A 56 2.45 6.11 9.76
N ALA A 57 2.84 6.72 10.89
CA ALA A 57 2.05 6.70 12.13
C ALA A 57 0.69 7.38 11.94
N SER A 58 0.66 8.56 11.31
CA SER A 58 -0.58 9.28 11.00
C SER A 58 -1.49 8.50 10.05
N ASP A 59 -0.95 7.80 9.05
CA ASP A 59 -1.73 6.95 8.15
C ASP A 59 -2.33 5.73 8.88
N LEU A 60 -1.61 5.17 9.86
CA LEU A 60 -2.12 4.10 10.70
C LEU A 60 -3.28 4.57 11.60
N GLU A 61 -3.17 5.77 12.16
CA GLU A 61 -4.27 6.41 12.89
C GLU A 61 -5.49 6.61 11.99
N ASN A 62 -5.29 7.16 10.79
CA ASN A 62 -6.36 7.37 9.83
C ASN A 62 -7.03 6.05 9.41
N PHE A 63 -6.26 4.97 9.24
CA PHE A 63 -6.81 3.63 9.02
C PHE A 63 -7.78 3.22 10.13
N MET A 64 -7.42 3.44 11.40
CA MET A 64 -8.28 3.10 12.53
C MET A 64 -9.52 3.99 12.61
N GLU A 65 -9.35 5.30 12.42
CA GLU A 65 -10.42 6.31 12.45
C GLU A 65 -11.47 6.08 11.35
N THR A 66 -11.02 5.65 10.18
CA THR A 66 -11.91 5.36 9.06
C THR A 66 -12.63 4.01 9.17
N GLY A 67 -12.35 3.22 10.23
CA GLY A 67 -13.04 1.97 10.53
C GLY A 67 -12.23 0.70 10.23
N GLY A 68 -10.98 0.82 9.80
CA GLY A 68 -10.09 -0.30 9.54
C GLY A 68 -9.83 -1.13 10.80
N ARG A 69 -10.02 -2.45 10.70
CA ARG A 69 -9.76 -3.43 11.78
C ARG A 69 -8.95 -4.64 11.32
N GLY A 70 -8.60 -4.67 10.04
CA GLY A 70 -7.79 -5.68 9.38
C GLY A 70 -7.47 -5.25 7.97
N THR A 71 -6.60 -5.99 7.28
CA THR A 71 -6.23 -5.73 5.89
C THR A 71 -6.67 -6.89 4.99
N PRO A 72 -7.01 -6.62 3.71
CA PRO A 72 -7.07 -5.30 3.08
C PRO A 72 -8.30 -4.49 3.54
N TRP A 73 -8.12 -3.17 3.62
CA TRP A 73 -9.16 -2.18 3.89
C TRP A 73 -9.07 -1.11 2.81
N SER A 74 -10.16 -0.85 2.12
CA SER A 74 -10.21 0.17 1.07
C SER A 74 -11.45 1.02 1.25
N ILE A 75 -11.37 2.27 0.81
CA ILE A 75 -12.50 3.20 0.83
C ILE A 75 -12.57 3.80 -0.57
N LEU A 76 -13.66 3.54 -1.27
CA LEU A 76 -13.97 4.26 -2.50
C LEU A 76 -14.54 5.63 -2.12
N VAL A 77 -13.99 6.68 -2.70
CA VAL A 77 -14.40 8.07 -2.45
C VAL A 77 -14.85 8.69 -3.76
N THR A 78 -16.07 9.21 -3.82
CA THR A 78 -16.62 9.90 -5.00
C THR A 78 -16.12 11.34 -5.09
N GLU A 79 -16.35 12.01 -6.22
CA GLU A 79 -16.05 13.45 -6.37
C GLU A 79 -16.82 14.33 -5.37
N SER A 80 -18.02 13.91 -4.96
CA SER A 80 -18.81 14.60 -3.93
C SER A 80 -18.29 14.37 -2.51
N GLY A 81 -17.31 13.48 -2.34
CA GLY A 81 -16.74 13.10 -1.05
C GLY A 81 -17.52 12.00 -0.33
N GLU A 82 -18.50 11.36 -0.97
CA GLU A 82 -19.19 10.19 -0.43
C GLU A 82 -18.23 9.00 -0.35
N LYS A 83 -18.32 8.23 0.73
CA LYS A 83 -17.36 7.17 1.08
C LYS A 83 -18.06 5.82 1.15
N PHE A 84 -17.49 4.84 0.45
CA PHE A 84 -17.96 3.46 0.40
C PHE A 84 -16.85 2.55 0.92
N PRO A 85 -16.94 2.06 2.17
CA PRO A 85 -15.96 1.15 2.73
C PRO A 85 -16.03 -0.24 2.08
N ILE A 86 -14.87 -0.81 1.78
CA ILE A 86 -14.69 -2.15 1.23
C ILE A 86 -13.85 -2.95 2.22
N ASN A 87 -14.50 -3.87 2.94
CA ASN A 87 -13.88 -4.64 4.01
C ASN A 87 -13.33 -5.96 3.48
N GLY A 88 -12.03 -6.18 3.68
CA GLY A 88 -11.38 -7.44 3.35
C GLY A 88 -11.18 -7.65 1.86
N ALA A 89 -10.64 -8.81 1.50
CA ALA A 89 -10.47 -9.20 0.12
C ALA A 89 -11.84 -9.53 -0.48
N GLN A 90 -12.26 -8.74 -1.47
CA GLN A 90 -13.54 -8.91 -2.15
C GLN A 90 -13.31 -9.41 -3.59
N PRO A 91 -14.21 -10.24 -4.14
CA PRO A 91 -14.21 -10.56 -5.57
C PRO A 91 -14.36 -9.30 -6.42
N ALA A 92 -13.80 -9.33 -7.63
CA ALA A 92 -13.87 -8.19 -8.56
C ALA A 92 -15.32 -7.77 -8.85
N GLU A 93 -16.24 -8.72 -8.92
CA GLU A 93 -17.67 -8.48 -9.16
C GLU A 93 -18.30 -7.67 -8.02
N ALA A 94 -17.94 -7.94 -6.77
CA ALA A 94 -18.44 -7.20 -5.61
C ALA A 94 -17.91 -5.76 -5.60
N ILE A 95 -16.64 -5.57 -5.97
CA ILE A 95 -16.05 -4.23 -6.11
C ILE A 95 -16.74 -3.44 -7.23
N ASN A 96 -17.00 -4.07 -8.37
CA ASN A 96 -17.70 -3.44 -9.50
C ASN A 96 -19.11 -2.97 -9.11
N GLN A 97 -19.85 -3.76 -8.34
CA GLN A 97 -21.18 -3.36 -7.85
C GLN A 97 -21.12 -2.11 -6.96
N ILE A 98 -20.07 -1.98 -6.13
CA ILE A 98 -19.86 -0.79 -5.30
C ILE A 98 -19.54 0.43 -6.17
N ILE A 99 -18.69 0.26 -7.18
CA ILE A 99 -18.36 1.32 -8.15
C ILE A 99 -19.62 1.79 -8.89
N GLU A 100 -20.42 0.86 -9.40
CA GLU A 100 -21.68 1.18 -10.09
C GLU A 100 -22.69 1.90 -9.19
N ALA A 101 -22.72 1.57 -7.89
CA ALA A 101 -23.55 2.27 -6.93
C ALA A 101 -23.05 3.70 -6.65
N ALA A 102 -21.73 3.91 -6.66
CA ALA A 102 -21.09 5.17 -6.32
C ALA A 102 -21.07 6.20 -7.46
N ILE A 103 -21.30 5.78 -8.71
CA ILE A 103 -21.32 6.66 -9.90
C ILE A 103 -22.76 7.07 -10.28
N LYS A 104 -23.78 6.53 -9.60
CA LYS A 104 -25.17 6.99 -9.75
C LYS A 104 -25.40 8.33 -9.08
#